data_AF-A0A914S277-F1
#
_entry.id   AF-A0A914S277-F1
#
_cell.length_a   1.000
_cell.length_b   1.000
_cell.length_c   1.000
_cell.angle_alpha   90.00
_cell.angle_beta   90.00
_cell.angle_gamma   90.00
#
_symmetry.space_group_name_H-M   'P 1'
#
loop_
_entity.id
_entity.type
_entity.pdbx_description
1 polymer ?
#
loop_
_entity_poly.entity_id
_entity_poly.type
_entity_poly.pdbx_seq_one_letter_code
_entity_poly.pdbx_strand_id
1 'polypeptide(L)' 'MISYHSVGNVGWGSCYQKFRNLDVLRRVRGEWTPTTISTASCCDCRVKAGTEIHALVVGQA' A
#
# COMPACT_ATOMS: atom_id res chain seq x y z
N MET A 1 -10.93 12.34 -4.70
CA MET A 1 -10.04 11.27 -4.21
C MET A 1 -9.08 10.98 -5.35
N ILE A 2 -7.86 11.52 -5.30
CA ILE A 2 -6.85 11.25 -6.34
C ILE A 2 -6.11 9.99 -5.89
N SER A 3 -6.49 8.84 -6.42
CA SER A 3 -5.74 7.60 -6.22
C SER A 3 -4.44 7.68 -7.00
N TYR A 4 -3.36 8.14 -6.36
CA TYR A 4 -2.01 7.88 -6.85
C TYR A 4 -1.71 6.39 -6.61
N HIS A 5 -1.92 5.56 -7.62
CA HIS A 5 -1.32 4.22 -7.67
C HIS A 5 0.19 4.40 -7.90
N SER A 6 0.95 4.69 -6.86
CA SER A 6 2.41 4.77 -6.95
C SER A 6 3.01 3.35 -7.01
N VAL A 7 2.76 2.64 -8.10
CA VAL A 7 3.52 1.43 -8.45
C VAL A 7 4.81 1.92 -9.10
N GLY A 8 5.76 2.36 -8.27
CA GLY A 8 7.10 2.71 -8.71
C GLY A 8 7.90 1.42 -8.95
N ASN A 9 8.38 1.22 -10.18
CA ASN A 9 9.27 0.12 -10.50
C ASN A 9 10.71 0.58 -10.18
N VAL A 10 11.34 0.00 -9.15
CA VAL A 10 12.69 0.39 -8.71
C VAL A 10 13.61 -0.80 -8.92
N GLY A 11 14.29 -0.84 -10.07
CA GLY A 11 15.34 -1.82 -10.39
C GLY A 11 14.92 -3.28 -10.16
N TRP A 12 15.37 -3.87 -9.05
CA TRP A 12 15.15 -5.28 -8.69
C TRP A 12 13.79 -5.57 -8.03
N GLY A 13 12.95 -4.57 -7.80
CA GLY A 13 11.68 -4.77 -7.11
C GLY A 13 10.58 -3.76 -7.45
N SER A 14 9.39 -4.06 -6.92
CA SER A 14 8.22 -3.21 -7.05
C SER A 14 7.57 -2.98 -5.69
N CYS A 15 7.02 -1.78 -5.52
CA CYS A 15 6.26 -1.40 -4.33
C CYS A 15 4.76 -1.56 -4.60
N TYR A 16 4.06 -2.29 -3.72
CA TYR A 16 2.62 -2.46 -3.77
C TYR A 16 1.94 -1.80 -2.58
N GLN A 17 1.22 -0.71 -2.83
CA GLN A 17 0.50 0.01 -1.78
C GLN A 17 -0.74 -0.77 -1.33
N LYS A 18 -0.83 -1.04 -0.02
CA LYS A 18 -2.00 -1.62 0.63
C LYS A 18 -2.91 -0.54 1.16
N PHE A 19 -4.12 -0.51 0.66
CA PHE A 19 -5.19 0.35 1.16
C PHE A 19 -6.06 -0.41 2.15
N ARG A 20 -6.54 0.30 3.17
CA ARG A 20 -7.53 -0.20 4.12
C ARG A 20 -8.69 0.77 4.19
N ASN A 21 -9.88 0.19 4.32
CA ASN A 21 -11.08 0.94 4.59
C ASN A 21 -11.22 1.09 6.10
N LEU A 22 -11.45 2.32 6.55
CA LEU A 22 -11.69 2.66 7.94
C LEU A 22 -13.09 3.27 8.04
N ASP A 23 -13.89 2.73 8.93
CA ASP A 23 -15.17 3.34 9.29
C ASP A 23 -14.92 4.43 10.32
N VAL A 24 -15.33 5.64 9.97
CA VAL A 24 -15.09 6.86 10.75
C VAL A 24 -16.38 7.67 10.85
N LEU A 25 -16.45 8.55 11.84
CA LEU A 25 -17.51 9.54 11.93
C LEU A 25 -17.06 10.83 11.23
N ARG A 26 -17.86 11.32 10.28
CA ARG A 26 -17.66 12.61 9.63
C ARG A 26 -18.69 13.60 10.17
N ARG A 27 -18.24 14.81 10.51
CA ARG A 27 -19.15 15.88 10.93
C ARG A 27 -19.79 16.55 9.73
N VAL A 28 -21.12 16.49 9.61
CA VAL A 28 -21.92 17.07 8.52
C VAL A 28 -23.02 17.91 9.14
N ARG A 29 -23.01 19.23 8.88
CA ARG A 29 -24.01 20.20 9.40
C ARG A 29 -24.20 20.10 10.92
N GLY A 30 -23.12 19.88 11.67
CA GLY A 30 -23.14 19.80 13.13
C GLY A 30 -23.26 18.37 13.68
N GLU A 31 -23.85 17.46 12.91
CA GLU A 31 -24.11 16.06 13.31
C GLU A 31 -22.97 15.11 12.93
N TRP A 32 -22.77 14.04 13.71
CA TRP A 32 -21.82 12.98 13.40
C TRP A 32 -22.50 11.89 12.54
N THR A 33 -21.99 11.67 11.34
CA THR A 33 -22.53 10.68 10.40
C THR A 33 -21.47 9.60 10.09
N PRO A 34 -21.80 8.30 10.17
CA PRO A 34 -20.90 7.23 9.77
C PRO A 34 -20.51 7.35 8.30
N THR A 35 -19.24 7.12 8.00
CA THR A 35 -18.72 7.05 6.64
C THR A 35 -17.49 6.15 6.58
N THR A 36 -17.09 5.75 5.38
CA THR A 36 -15.90 4.93 5.16
C THR A 36 -14.87 5.74 4.38
N ILE A 37 -13.63 5.77 4.87
CA ILE A 37 -12.50 6.34 4.14
C ILE A 37 -11.54 5.21 3.74
N SER A 38 -10.98 5.30 2.53
CA SER A 38 -9.90 4.41 2.11
C SER A 38 -8.57 5.13 2.28
N THR A 39 -7.67 4.55 3.07
CA THR A 39 -6.35 5.12 3.33
C THR A 39 -5.24 4.13 3.03
N ALA A 40 -4.13 4.67 2.56
CA ALA A 40 -2.88 3.97 2.34
C ALA A 40 -2.29 3.58 3.70
N SER A 41 -2.25 2.29 4.00
CA SER A 41 -1.88 1.78 5.34
C SER A 41 -0.49 1.16 5.40
N CYS A 42 0.00 0.61 4.29
CA CYS A 42 1.26 -0.14 4.24
C CYS A 42 1.75 -0.23 2.78
N CYS A 43 3.03 -0.54 2.60
CA CYS A 43 3.64 -0.80 1.31
C CYS A 43 4.38 -2.14 1.37
N ASP A 44 4.06 -3.05 0.45
CA ASP A 44 4.82 -4.27 0.27
C ASP A 44 5.92 -4.04 -0.77
N CYS A 45 7.18 -4.17 -0.36
CA CYS A 45 8.30 -4.25 -1.30
C CYS A 45 8.45 -5.69 -1.75
N ARG A 46 8.30 -5.94 -3.05
CA ARG A 46 8.46 -7.27 -3.66
C ARG A 46 9.72 -7.29 -4.51
N VAL A 47 10.60 -8.25 -4.24
CA VAL A 47 11.78 -8.49 -5.06
C VAL A 47 11.40 -9.37 -6.24
N LYS A 48 11.90 -9.03 -7.43
CA LYS A 48 11.67 -9.80 -8.65
C LYS A 48 12.43 -11.13 -8.58
N ALA A 49 11.70 -12.22 -8.77
CA ALA A 49 12.28 -13.56 -8.83
C ALA A 49 13.36 -13.65 -9.93
N GLY A 50 14.42 -14.40 -9.64
CA GLY A 50 15.55 -14.61 -10.56
C GLY A 50 16.56 -13.46 -10.63
N THR A 51 16.38 -12.39 -9.83
CA THR A 51 17.43 -11.38 -9.62
C THR A 51 18.49 -11.88 -8.63
N GLU A 52 19.69 -11.33 -8.66
CA GLU A 52 20.76 -11.67 -7.71
C GLU A 52 20.34 -11.44 -6.25
N ILE A 53 19.54 -10.40 -5.99
CA ILE A 53 19.00 -10.08 -4.65
C ILE A 53 17.96 -11.12 -4.18
N HIS A 54 17.27 -11.81 -5.10
CA HIS A 54 16.24 -12.78 -4.75
C HIS A 54 16.78 -13.88 -3.82
N ALA A 55 17.98 -14.41 -4.09
CA ALA A 55 18.62 -15.46 -3.28
C ALA A 55 18.87 -15.03 -1.82
N LEU A 56 19.24 -13.76 -1.61
CA LEU A 56 19.42 -13.18 -0.27
C LEU A 56 18.11 -13.13 0.51
N VAL A 57 17.02 -12.75 -0.15
CA VAL A 57 15.70 -12.62 0.49
C VAL A 57 15.10 -13.97 0.89
N VAL A 58 15.30 -15.01 0.06
CA VAL A 58 14.79 -16.36 0.36
C VAL A 58 15.75 -17.21 1.20
N GLY A 59 16.90 -16.67 1.60
CA GLY A 59 17.88 -17.36 2.44
C GLY A 59 18.59 -18.51 1.72
N GLN A 60 18.82 -18.39 0.41
CA GLN A 60 19.51 -19.37 -0.43
C GLN A 60 20.88 -18.86 -0.92
N ALA A 61 21.42 -17.83 -0.26
CA ALA A 61 22.72 -17.24 -0.58
C ALA A 61 23.85 -17.91 0.20
#